data_AF-F3CG23-F1
#
_entry.id   AF-F3CG23-F1
#
_cell.length_a   1.000
_cell.length_b   1.000
_cell.length_c   1.000
_cell.angle_alpha   90.00
_cell.angle_beta   90.00
_cell.angle_gamma   90.00
#
_symmetry.space_group_name_H-M   'P 1'
#
loop_
_entity.id
_entity.type
_entity.pdbx_description
1 polymer ?
#
loop_
_entity_poly.entity_id
_entity_poly.type
_entity_poly.pdbx_seq_one_letter_code
_entity_poly.pdbx_strand_id
1 'polypeptide(L)' 'MLWACVLLPQLALDGVMRRRNDPDEPLALISGSAQRRVLQAVNPAARALGLKA' A
#
# COMPACT_ATOMS: atom_id res chain seq x y z
N MET A 1 -20.27 28.11 5.45
CA MET A 1 -19.50 27.29 4.49
C MET A 1 -18.70 26.29 5.31
N LEU A 2 -18.91 24.99 5.10
CA LEU A 2 -18.29 23.93 5.92
C LEU A 2 -17.20 23.24 5.11
N TRP A 3 -16.06 22.97 5.75
CA TRP A 3 -14.92 22.27 5.18
C TRP A 3 -14.61 21.03 6.01
N ALA A 4 -14.13 19.97 5.35
CA ALA A 4 -13.69 18.75 6.01
C ALA A 4 -12.29 18.35 5.48
N CYS A 5 -11.42 17.91 6.38
CA CYS A 5 -10.13 17.32 6.05
C CYS A 5 -10.25 15.79 6.11
N VAL A 6 -9.99 15.12 4.99
CA VAL A 6 -10.02 13.66 4.91
C VAL A 6 -8.60 13.14 4.74
N LEU A 7 -8.15 12.31 5.68
CA LEU A 7 -6.86 11.62 5.61
C LEU A 7 -7.05 10.26 4.94
N LEU A 8 -6.25 10.00 3.90
CA LEU A 8 -6.23 8.73 3.18
C LEU A 8 -4.83 8.10 3.33
N PRO A 9 -4.55 7.42 4.45
CA PRO A 9 -3.18 7.06 4.84
C PRO A 9 -2.51 6.08 3.87
N GLN A 10 -3.29 5.29 3.14
CA GLN A 10 -2.77 4.26 2.23
C GLN A 10 -3.41 4.32 0.83
N LEU A 11 -3.76 5.53 0.37
CA LEU A 11 -4.49 5.75 -0.89
C LEU A 11 -3.98 4.91 -2.09
N ALA A 12 -2.66 4.85 -2.26
CA ALA A 12 -2.05 4.07 -3.34
C ALA A 12 -2.30 2.56 -3.18
N LEU A 13 -2.15 2.04 -1.97
CA LEU A 13 -2.40 0.63 -1.66
C LEU A 13 -3.88 0.30 -1.84
N ASP A 14 -4.77 1.14 -1.29
CA ASP A 14 -6.23 0.97 -1.41
C ASP A 14 -6.67 0.92 -2.88
N GLY A 15 -6.13 1.80 -3.72
CA GLY A 15 -6.43 1.83 -5.14
C GLY A 15 -6.01 0.56 -5.89
N VAL A 16 -4.87 -0.05 -5.51
CA VAL A 16 -4.42 -1.32 -6.09
C VAL A 16 -5.24 -2.49 -5.56
N MET A 17 -5.54 -2.51 -4.25
CA MET A 17 -6.30 -3.59 -3.61
C MET A 17 -7.72 -3.73 -4.16
N ARG A 18 -8.39 -2.62 -4.49
CA ARG A 18 -9.74 -2.65 -5.10
C ARG A 18 -9.82 -3.37 -6.44
N ARG A 19 -8.69 -3.55 -7.15
CA ARG A 19 -8.63 -4.23 -8.44
C ARG A 19 -8.12 -5.67 -8.34
N ARG A 20 -7.79 -6.16 -7.14
CA ARG A 20 -7.35 -7.54 -6.95
C ARG A 20 -8.55 -8.46 -6.77
N ASN A 21 -8.44 -9.64 -7.37
CA ASN A 21 -9.40 -10.73 -7.15
C ASN A 21 -9.18 -11.39 -5.77
N ASP A 22 -7.91 -11.52 -5.36
CA ASP A 22 -7.53 -12.07 -4.06
C ASP A 22 -6.87 -10.97 -3.20
N PRO A 23 -7.54 -10.49 -2.13
CA PRO A 23 -7.01 -9.49 -1.22
C PRO A 23 -5.97 -10.07 -0.22
N ASP A 24 -5.99 -11.38 0.02
CA ASP A 24 -5.14 -12.05 1.01
C ASP A 24 -3.79 -12.46 0.43
N GLU A 25 -3.61 -12.36 -0.89
CA GLU A 25 -2.32 -12.55 -1.51
C GLU A 25 -1.35 -11.42 -1.11
N PRO A 26 -0.14 -11.75 -0.59
CA PRO A 26 0.85 -10.74 -0.17
C PRO A 26 1.16 -9.73 -1.27
N LEU A 27 1.14 -8.44 -0.93
CA LEU A 27 1.45 -7.34 -1.85
C LEU A 27 2.32 -6.28 -1.19
N ALA A 28 3.30 -5.81 -1.96
CA ALA A 28 4.09 -4.63 -1.62
C ALA A 28 4.14 -3.65 -2.80
N LEU A 29 3.92 -2.37 -2.51
CA LEU A 29 4.18 -1.29 -3.45
C LEU A 29 5.61 -0.79 -3.25
N ILE A 30 6.35 -0.63 -4.34
CA ILE A 30 7.75 -0.19 -4.32
C ILE A 30 7.92 1.11 -5.08
N SER A 31 8.82 1.98 -4.60
CA SER A 31 9.17 3.24 -5.24
C SER A 31 10.69 3.38 -5.36
N GLY A 32 11.16 4.34 -6.15
CA GLY A 32 12.59 4.61 -6.35
C GLY A 32 13.18 3.98 -7.61
N SER A 33 14.45 4.31 -7.88
CA SER A 33 15.19 3.77 -9.02
C SER A 33 15.47 2.28 -8.83
N ALA A 34 15.74 1.55 -9.91
CA ALA A 34 15.97 0.10 -9.85
C ALA A 34 17.04 -0.32 -8.83
N GLN A 35 18.07 0.52 -8.63
CA GLN A 35 19.19 0.25 -7.72
C GLN A 35 18.93 0.71 -6.27
N ARG A 36 17.82 1.40 -5.99
CA ARG A 36 17.46 1.94 -4.67
C ARG A 36 15.96 1.87 -4.43
N ARG A 37 15.34 0.72 -4.75
CA ARG A 37 13.91 0.55 -4.51
C ARG A 37 13.64 0.43 -3.01
N VAL A 38 12.59 1.10 -2.55
CA VAL A 38 12.12 1.05 -1.16
C VAL A 38 10.68 0.55 -1.12
N LEU A 39 10.31 -0.10 -0.02
CA LEU A 39 8.92 -0.45 0.26
C LEU A 39 8.15 0.82 0.62
N GLN A 40 7.12 1.16 -0.16
CA GLN A 40 6.29 2.34 0.07
C GLN A 40 5.04 2.02 0.89
N ALA A 41 4.44 0.86 0.65
CA ALA A 41 3.26 0.37 1.37
C ALA A 41 3.18 -1.16 1.24
N VAL A 42 2.66 -1.82 2.27
CA VAL A 42 2.48 -3.28 2.30
C VAL A 42 1.07 -3.62 2.79
N ASN A 43 0.43 -4.63 2.20
CA ASN A 43 -0.86 -5.10 2.69
C ASN A 43 -0.70 -5.94 3.98
N PRO A 44 -1.80 -6.23 4.70
CA PRO A 44 -1.75 -7.01 5.93
C PRO A 44 -1.09 -8.39 5.76
N ALA A 45 -1.38 -9.09 4.66
CA ALA A 45 -0.77 -10.39 4.35
C ALA A 45 0.75 -10.30 4.21
N ALA A 46 1.26 -9.31 3.48
CA ALA A 46 2.70 -9.06 3.38
C ALA A 46 3.34 -8.66 4.71
N ARG A 47 2.62 -7.92 5.56
CA ARG A 47 3.08 -7.58 6.91
C ARG A 47 3.17 -8.81 7.82
N ALA A 48 2.25 -9.77 7.70
CA ALA A 48 2.31 -11.03 8.44
C ALA A 48 3.54 -11.87 8.06
N LEU A 49 4.06 -11.70 6.85
CA LEU A 49 5.33 -12.30 6.40
C LEU A 49 6.58 -11.49 6.83
N GLY A 50 6.40 -10.41 7.58
CA GLY A 50 7.49 -9.60 8.14
C GLY A 50 7.91 -8.38 7.33
N LEU A 51 7.24 -8.07 6.21
CA LEU A 51 7.54 -6.87 5.44
C LEU A 51 7.13 -5.59 6.18
N LYS A 52 7.97 -4.55 6.07
CA LYS A 52 7.77 -3.24 6.70
C LYS A 52 8.10 -2.14 5.69
N ALA A 53 7.12 -1.29 5.43
CA ALA A 53 7.29 -0.03 4.71
C ALA A 53 7.59 1.10 5.71
#